data_AF-A0AAF0ZPA4-F1
#
_entry.id   AF-A0AAF0ZPA4-F1
#
_cell.length_a   1.000
_cell.length_b   1.000
_cell.length_c   1.000
_cell.angle_alpha   90.00
_cell.angle_beta   90.00
_cell.angle_gamma   90.00
#
_symmetry.space_group_name_H-M   'P 1'
#
loop_
_entity.id
_entity.type
_entity.pdbx_description
1 polymer ?
#
loop_
_entity_poly.entity_id
_entity_poly.type
_entity_poly.pdbx_seq_one_letter_code
_entity_poly.pdbx_strand_id
1 'polypeptide(L)'
;MEKKSIFFELSYWATNKLRHNLDVMHIEKNICDSLLGTLLDILGKSKDHINFRYDLHEMGIRKELQLVKDCDTGNIHLAKACFSMKPDEKRLFCTILKDAKLPKGFASNISSRVRIEVMKVSGYKSHGAHFILHYLIQVAVRKVLPKNVSLILIRLGNYFRAICSKVIRRSDLDKLKAEIIDIECELEKIFPPSFFDIMTHLPIHLVDEIKLGGPTHLHWMYSTERIMCDFKGLVRNRKNPEAAIVEGFSAIECLTFISRYLPDMVKTTFSRY
;
A
#
# COMPACT_ATOMS: atom_id res chain seq x y z
N MET A 1 5.78 -25.76 -18.95
CA MET A 1 6.29 -24.76 -19.90
C MET A 1 6.22 -23.40 -19.22
N GLU A 2 7.35 -22.92 -18.73
CA GLU A 2 7.43 -21.55 -18.22
C GLU A 2 7.13 -20.58 -19.37
N LYS A 3 6.17 -19.67 -19.16
CA LYS A 3 5.86 -18.62 -20.14
C LYS A 3 7.04 -17.65 -20.17
N LYS A 4 8.01 -17.88 -21.05
CA LYS A 4 9.07 -16.93 -21.36
C LYS A 4 8.42 -15.68 -21.97
N SER A 5 8.67 -14.51 -21.37
CA SER A 5 8.13 -13.24 -21.88
C SER A 5 8.74 -12.91 -23.24
N ILE A 6 7.92 -12.41 -24.17
CA ILE A 6 8.34 -11.95 -25.52
C ILE A 6 9.46 -10.91 -25.46
N PHE A 7 9.57 -10.17 -24.36
CA PHE A 7 10.65 -9.20 -24.19
C PHE A 7 12.05 -9.86 -24.24
N PHE A 8 12.18 -11.13 -23.84
CA PHE A 8 13.45 -11.86 -23.93
C PHE A 8 13.86 -12.26 -25.34
N GLU A 9 13.01 -12.04 -26.35
CA GLU A 9 13.35 -12.21 -27.77
C GLU A 9 13.93 -10.93 -28.38
N LEU A 10 13.77 -9.78 -27.69
CA LEU A 10 14.26 -8.49 -28.17
C LEU A 10 15.78 -8.39 -27.96
N SER A 11 16.52 -8.03 -29.02
CA SER A 11 17.99 -7.95 -29.00
C SER A 11 18.54 -7.03 -27.92
N TYR A 12 17.86 -5.92 -27.63
CA TYR A 12 18.25 -4.96 -26.61
C TYR A 12 17.94 -5.41 -25.17
N TRP A 13 17.11 -6.44 -24.98
CA TRP A 13 16.68 -6.88 -23.65
C TRP A 13 17.86 -7.40 -22.81
N ALA A 14 18.80 -8.08 -23.46
CA ALA A 14 20.03 -8.56 -22.82
C ALA A 14 20.86 -7.39 -22.25
N THR A 15 20.85 -6.23 -22.90
CA THR A 15 21.58 -5.03 -22.47
C THR A 15 20.80 -4.12 -21.53
N ASN A 16 19.50 -4.36 -21.32
CA ASN A 16 18.69 -3.53 -20.44
C ASN A 16 19.06 -3.80 -18.96
N LYS A 17 19.48 -2.75 -18.26
CA LYS A 17 19.82 -2.79 -16.82
C LYS A 17 18.58 -2.87 -15.93
N LEU A 18 17.45 -2.32 -16.38
CA LEU A 18 16.17 -2.33 -15.67
C LEU A 18 15.17 -3.18 -16.46
N ARG A 19 15.22 -4.50 -16.25
CA ARG A 19 14.36 -5.47 -16.94
C ARG A 19 12.98 -5.64 -16.29
N HIS A 20 12.86 -5.21 -15.05
CA HIS A 20 11.63 -5.25 -14.27
C HIS A 20 11.34 -3.86 -13.73
N ASN A 21 10.07 -3.55 -13.55
CA ASN A 21 9.61 -2.31 -12.95
C ASN A 21 8.64 -2.70 -11.85
N LEU A 22 9.08 -2.58 -10.60
CA LEU A 22 8.26 -2.93 -9.44
C LEU A 22 7.16 -1.88 -9.26
N ASP A 23 5.92 -2.36 -9.20
CA ASP A 23 4.78 -1.47 -9.02
C ASP A 23 4.68 -1.03 -7.55
N VAL A 24 5.31 0.10 -7.25
CA VAL A 24 5.33 0.69 -5.90
C VAL A 24 3.92 0.95 -5.37
N MET A 25 2.97 1.35 -6.22
CA MET A 25 1.59 1.58 -5.80
C MET A 25 0.96 0.29 -5.26
N HIS A 26 1.18 -0.83 -5.93
CA HIS A 26 0.69 -2.12 -5.46
C HIS A 26 1.48 -2.66 -4.27
N ILE A 27 2.80 -2.44 -4.22
CA ILE A 27 3.62 -2.81 -3.05
C ILE A 27 3.12 -2.10 -1.80
N GLU A 28 2.97 -0.76 -1.85
CA GLU A 28 2.47 0.04 -0.73
C GLU A 28 1.10 -0.43 -0.26
N LYS A 29 0.20 -0.74 -1.20
CA LYS A 29 -1.14 -1.24 -0.88
C LYS A 29 -1.08 -2.59 -0.19
N ASN A 30 -0.29 -3.55 -0.69
CA ASN A 30 -0.20 -4.87 -0.08
C ASN A 30 0.41 -4.80 1.33
N ILE A 31 1.47 -4.01 1.52
CA ILE A 31 2.07 -3.79 2.84
C ILE A 31 1.06 -3.15 3.80
N CYS A 32 0.35 -2.11 3.35
CA CYS A 32 -0.69 -1.47 4.16
C CYS A 32 -1.83 -2.43 4.52
N ASP A 33 -2.29 -3.26 3.57
CA ASP A 33 -3.34 -4.26 3.80
C ASP A 33 -2.89 -5.32 4.83
N SER A 34 -1.66 -5.81 4.71
CA SER A 34 -1.05 -6.75 5.67
C SER A 34 -0.90 -6.13 7.05
N LEU A 35 -0.44 -4.87 7.14
CA LEU A 35 -0.32 -4.14 8.40
C LEU A 35 -1.66 -3.94 9.08
N LEU A 36 -2.65 -3.37 8.39
CA LEU A 36 -3.97 -3.12 8.96
C LEU A 36 -4.69 -4.43 9.30
N GLY A 37 -4.58 -5.44 8.45
CA GLY A 37 -5.13 -6.77 8.70
C GLY A 37 -4.60 -7.39 9.98
N THR A 38 -3.29 -7.31 10.19
CA THR A 38 -2.60 -7.91 11.35
C THR A 38 -2.81 -7.10 12.63
N LEU A 39 -2.65 -5.78 12.57
CA LEU A 39 -2.77 -4.91 13.74
C LEU A 39 -4.21 -4.86 14.30
N LEU A 40 -5.21 -4.81 13.42
CA LEU A 40 -6.62 -4.77 13.82
C LEU A 40 -7.23 -6.16 14.04
N ASP A 41 -6.48 -7.23 13.74
CA ASP A 41 -6.94 -8.63 13.80
C ASP A 41 -8.21 -8.86 12.95
N ILE A 42 -8.13 -8.44 11.68
CA ILE A 42 -9.26 -8.57 10.76
C ILE A 42 -9.34 -10.01 10.28
N LEU A 43 -10.46 -10.67 10.54
CA LEU A 43 -10.71 -12.06 10.12
C LEU A 43 -10.45 -12.25 8.62
N GLY A 44 -9.62 -13.25 8.29
CA GLY A 44 -9.21 -13.59 6.92
C GLY A 44 -8.17 -12.65 6.31
N LYS A 45 -7.70 -11.64 7.05
CA LYS A 45 -6.65 -10.71 6.61
C LYS A 45 -5.46 -10.61 7.56
N SER A 46 -5.66 -10.94 8.84
CA SER A 46 -4.56 -11.02 9.80
C SER A 46 -3.52 -12.02 9.31
N LYS A 47 -2.26 -11.60 9.29
CA LYS A 47 -1.14 -12.50 9.02
C LYS A 47 -0.82 -13.36 10.26
N ASP A 48 -1.31 -12.99 11.44
CA ASP A 48 -1.16 -13.77 12.66
C ASP A 48 -2.37 -14.70 12.87
N HIS A 49 -2.36 -15.87 12.22
CA HIS A 49 -3.44 -16.86 12.27
C HIS A 49 -3.02 -18.17 12.94
N ILE A 50 -4.00 -19.00 13.32
CA ILE A 50 -3.75 -20.23 14.10
C ILE A 50 -2.80 -21.21 13.41
N ASN A 51 -2.91 -21.40 12.10
CA ASN A 51 -2.02 -22.33 11.37
C ASN A 51 -0.55 -21.93 11.50
N PHE A 52 -0.26 -20.63 11.38
CA PHE A 52 1.08 -20.11 11.53
C PHE A 52 1.62 -20.33 12.95
N ARG A 53 0.75 -20.31 13.96
CA ARG A 53 1.13 -20.55 15.36
C ARG A 53 1.44 -22.03 15.62
N TYR A 54 0.83 -22.94 14.85
CA TYR A 54 1.25 -24.34 14.79
C TYR A 54 2.61 -24.48 14.10
N ASP A 55 2.82 -23.78 12.98
CA ASP A 55 4.11 -23.80 12.25
C ASP A 55 5.26 -23.32 13.17
N LEU A 56 5.05 -22.26 13.98
CA LEU A 56 6.04 -21.82 14.97
C LEU A 56 6.41 -22.91 15.99
N HIS A 57 5.43 -23.69 16.42
CA HIS A 57 5.64 -24.80 17.35
C HIS A 57 6.43 -25.93 16.68
N GLU A 58 6.05 -26.33 15.47
CA GLU A 58 6.74 -27.36 14.70
C GLU A 58 8.19 -26.97 14.38
N MET A 59 8.43 -25.70 14.02
CA MET A 59 9.77 -25.17 13.73
C MET A 59 10.60 -24.89 14.99
N GLY A 60 10.02 -24.94 16.19
CA GLY A 60 10.73 -24.72 17.46
C GLY A 60 11.23 -23.28 17.66
N ILE A 61 10.68 -22.30 16.94
CA ILE A 61 11.07 -20.88 17.00
C ILE A 61 9.98 -20.04 17.71
N ARG A 62 10.40 -18.89 18.28
CA ARG A 62 9.51 -17.89 18.91
C ARG A 62 8.52 -18.50 19.91
N LYS A 63 9.07 -19.19 20.91
CA LYS A 63 8.32 -19.92 21.96
C LYS A 63 7.27 -19.05 22.65
N GLU A 64 7.56 -17.76 22.81
CA GLU A 64 6.67 -16.75 23.38
C GLU A 64 5.38 -16.50 22.55
N LEU A 65 5.37 -16.89 21.27
CA LEU A 65 4.22 -16.80 20.38
C LEU A 65 3.60 -18.18 20.07
N GLN A 66 4.13 -19.28 20.60
CA GLN A 66 3.53 -20.59 20.38
C GLN A 66 2.19 -20.73 21.11
N LEU A 67 1.40 -21.72 20.71
CA LEU A 67 0.10 -22.02 21.31
C LEU A 67 0.29 -22.45 22.77
N VAL A 68 -0.42 -21.79 23.69
CA VAL A 68 -0.40 -22.14 25.11
C VAL A 68 -1.60 -23.04 25.38
N LYS A 69 -1.34 -24.27 25.84
CA LYS A 69 -2.38 -25.13 26.39
C LYS A 69 -2.63 -24.72 27.83
N ASP A 70 -3.86 -24.36 28.12
CA ASP A 70 -4.31 -24.20 29.50
C ASP A 70 -4.33 -25.57 30.18
N CYS A 71 -3.55 -25.72 31.26
CA CYS A 71 -3.42 -26.97 31.99
C CYS A 71 -4.72 -27.38 32.69
N ASP A 72 -5.59 -26.42 33.01
CA ASP A 72 -6.81 -26.68 33.79
C ASP A 72 -8.03 -26.95 32.90
N THR A 73 -8.10 -26.31 31.73
CA THR A 73 -9.25 -26.42 30.82
C THR A 73 -8.99 -27.23 29.55
N GLY A 74 -7.71 -27.52 29.24
CA GLY A 74 -7.30 -28.14 27.98
C GLY A 74 -7.48 -27.25 26.75
N ASN A 75 -7.94 -26.01 26.94
CA ASN A 75 -8.16 -25.06 25.85
C ASN A 75 -6.84 -24.51 25.31
N ILE A 76 -6.82 -24.31 23.99
CA ILE A 76 -5.66 -23.76 23.29
C ILE A 76 -5.88 -22.25 23.13
N HIS A 77 -4.98 -21.45 23.70
CA HIS A 77 -5.01 -20.00 23.60
C HIS A 77 -3.80 -19.45 22.82
N LEU A 78 -4.05 -18.41 22.03
CA LEU A 78 -3.04 -17.66 21.30
C LEU A 78 -2.35 -16.68 22.25
N ALA A 79 -1.04 -16.85 22.45
CA ALA A 79 -0.24 -15.89 23.17
C ALA A 79 -0.30 -14.51 22.48
N LYS A 80 -0.53 -13.44 23.24
CA LYS A 80 -0.60 -12.09 22.69
C LYS A 80 0.77 -11.67 22.16
N ALA A 81 0.83 -11.28 20.90
CA ALA A 81 2.05 -10.74 20.32
C ALA A 81 2.31 -9.32 20.82
N CYS A 82 3.56 -8.85 20.71
CA CYS A 82 3.92 -7.49 21.12
C CYS A 82 3.21 -6.39 20.33
N PHE A 83 2.66 -6.71 19.14
CA PHE A 83 1.88 -5.82 18.30
C PHE A 83 0.36 -5.97 18.50
N SER A 84 -0.10 -6.83 19.41
CA SER A 84 -1.53 -7.03 19.68
C SER A 84 -2.11 -5.85 20.47
N MET A 85 -3.13 -5.20 19.90
CA MET A 85 -3.87 -4.10 20.56
C MET A 85 -5.10 -4.62 21.33
N LYS A 86 -5.37 -4.01 22.48
CA LYS A 86 -6.64 -4.12 23.20
C LYS A 86 -7.79 -3.47 22.41
N PRO A 87 -9.06 -3.81 22.71
CA PRO A 87 -10.21 -3.20 22.02
C PRO A 87 -10.21 -1.65 22.07
N ASP A 88 -9.86 -1.04 23.20
CA ASP A 88 -9.80 0.43 23.32
C ASP A 88 -8.66 1.04 22.50
N GLU A 89 -7.53 0.34 22.41
CA GLU A 89 -6.38 0.72 21.57
C GLU A 89 -6.75 0.64 20.08
N LYS A 90 -7.44 -0.43 19.65
CA LYS A 90 -7.96 -0.58 18.28
C LYS A 90 -9.00 0.50 17.95
N ARG A 91 -9.87 0.84 18.91
CA ARG A 91 -10.86 1.91 18.78
C ARG A 91 -10.14 3.24 18.59
N LEU A 92 -9.15 3.57 19.43
CA LEU A 92 -8.35 4.78 19.31
C LEU A 92 -7.61 4.85 17.97
N PHE A 93 -6.99 3.75 17.53
CA PHE A 93 -6.33 3.66 16.23
C PHE A 93 -7.31 4.00 15.10
N CYS A 94 -8.50 3.37 15.09
CA CYS A 94 -9.53 3.65 14.09
C CYS A 94 -10.03 5.11 14.16
N THR A 95 -10.27 5.65 15.36
CA THR A 95 -10.70 7.04 15.54
C THR A 95 -9.70 8.02 14.94
N ILE A 96 -8.39 7.84 15.18
CA ILE A 96 -7.35 8.68 14.59
C ILE A 96 -7.43 8.67 13.06
N LEU A 97 -7.62 7.51 12.44
CA LEU A 97 -7.78 7.40 10.98
C LEU A 97 -9.08 8.03 10.48
N LYS A 98 -10.17 7.90 11.24
CA LYS A 98 -11.50 8.41 10.87
C LYS A 98 -11.57 9.94 10.95
N ASP A 99 -10.92 10.52 11.95
CA ASP A 99 -10.97 11.96 12.24
C ASP A 99 -9.85 12.75 11.54
N ALA A 100 -8.98 12.06 10.79
CA ALA A 100 -7.91 12.68 10.01
C ALA A 100 -8.48 13.70 9.00
N LYS A 101 -8.16 14.98 9.22
CA LYS A 101 -8.48 16.08 8.29
C LYS A 101 -7.31 16.30 7.33
N LEU A 102 -7.57 16.09 6.04
CA LEU A 102 -6.59 16.28 4.98
C LEU A 102 -7.01 17.46 4.07
N PRO A 103 -6.06 18.18 3.45
CA PRO A 103 -6.39 19.25 2.51
C PRO A 103 -7.32 18.77 1.38
N LYS A 104 -8.20 19.65 0.92
CA LYS A 104 -9.14 19.35 -0.18
C LYS A 104 -8.35 18.92 -1.43
N GLY A 105 -8.76 17.80 -2.03
CA GLY A 105 -8.11 17.25 -3.24
C GLY A 105 -6.83 16.44 -2.98
N PHE A 106 -6.38 16.34 -1.72
CA PHE A 106 -5.13 15.66 -1.39
C PHE A 106 -5.28 14.13 -1.26
N ALA A 107 -6.37 13.65 -0.67
CA ALA A 107 -6.67 12.23 -0.53
C ALA A 107 -8.14 11.92 -0.76
N SER A 108 -8.44 10.65 -1.08
CA SER A 108 -9.81 10.14 -1.01
C SER A 108 -10.34 10.18 0.42
N ASN A 109 -11.66 10.19 0.60
CA ASN A 109 -12.28 10.18 1.93
C ASN A 109 -11.97 8.88 2.71
N ILE A 110 -10.86 8.87 3.46
CA ILE A 110 -10.42 7.75 4.30
C ILE A 110 -11.42 7.51 5.44
N SER A 111 -12.01 8.57 6.00
CA SER A 111 -13.02 8.49 7.07
C SER A 111 -14.17 7.55 6.70
N SER A 112 -14.67 7.64 5.46
CA SER A 112 -15.74 6.76 4.95
C SER A 112 -15.35 5.26 4.87
N ARG A 113 -14.07 4.93 5.01
CA ARG A 113 -13.51 3.57 4.94
C ARG A 113 -13.18 2.98 6.31
N VAL A 114 -13.41 3.75 7.39
CA VAL A 114 -13.15 3.32 8.77
C VAL A 114 -14.48 3.07 9.49
N ARG A 115 -14.64 1.86 10.01
CA ARG A 115 -15.78 1.46 10.86
C ARG A 115 -15.27 1.20 12.28
N ILE A 116 -15.56 2.12 13.20
CA ILE A 116 -15.03 2.10 14.57
C ILE A 116 -15.71 1.00 15.39
N GLU A 117 -17.01 0.80 15.17
CA GLU A 117 -17.85 -0.15 15.92
C GLU A 117 -17.34 -1.59 15.77
N VAL A 118 -16.84 -1.91 14.59
CA VAL A 118 -16.25 -3.21 14.25
C VAL A 118 -14.72 -3.17 14.15
N MET A 119 -14.08 -2.06 14.55
CA MET A 119 -12.62 -1.84 14.55
C MET A 119 -11.94 -2.23 13.23
N LYS A 120 -12.53 -1.84 12.10
CA LYS A 120 -12.13 -2.30 10.76
C LYS A 120 -11.93 -1.14 9.81
N VAL A 121 -10.84 -1.20 9.05
CA VAL A 121 -10.58 -0.32 7.90
C VAL A 121 -10.68 -1.17 6.63
N SER A 122 -11.53 -0.78 5.69
CA SER A 122 -11.74 -1.57 4.46
C SER A 122 -12.31 -0.76 3.30
N GLY A 123 -12.09 -1.24 2.08
CA GLY A 123 -12.65 -0.63 0.86
C GLY A 123 -11.96 0.65 0.40
N TYR A 124 -10.79 0.98 0.97
CA TYR A 124 -9.91 2.00 0.40
C TYR A 124 -9.19 1.46 -0.86
N LYS A 125 -8.72 2.38 -1.70
CA LYS A 125 -7.93 2.08 -2.91
C LYS A 125 -6.44 2.30 -2.63
N SER A 126 -5.57 1.97 -3.59
CA SER A 126 -4.11 2.10 -3.46
C SER A 126 -3.68 3.49 -3.00
N HIS A 127 -4.33 4.55 -3.51
CA HIS A 127 -4.09 5.91 -3.04
C HIS A 127 -4.45 6.11 -1.56
N GLY A 128 -5.53 5.52 -1.07
CA GLY A 128 -5.85 5.56 0.36
C GLY A 128 -4.81 4.82 1.22
N ALA A 129 -4.30 3.69 0.71
CA ALA A 129 -3.23 2.93 1.36
C ALA A 129 -1.92 3.74 1.45
N HIS A 130 -1.53 4.41 0.36
CA HIS A 130 -0.40 5.34 0.31
C HIS A 130 -0.50 6.39 1.43
N PHE A 131 -1.65 7.03 1.58
CA PHE A 131 -1.87 8.03 2.61
C PHE A 131 -1.82 7.47 4.04
N ILE A 132 -2.40 6.30 4.25
CA ILE A 132 -2.37 5.62 5.56
C ILE A 132 -0.92 5.29 5.92
N LEU A 133 -0.17 4.66 5.02
CA LEU A 133 1.20 4.21 5.25
C LEU A 133 2.17 5.39 5.41
N HIS A 134 2.03 6.45 4.64
CA HIS A 134 2.99 7.57 4.66
C HIS A 134 2.75 8.53 5.81
N TYR A 135 1.50 8.81 6.15
CA TYR A 135 1.15 9.92 7.03
C TYR A 135 0.41 9.48 8.28
N LEU A 136 -0.63 8.65 8.12
CA LEU A 136 -1.55 8.39 9.23
C LEU A 136 -1.03 7.32 10.19
N ILE A 137 -0.33 6.30 9.69
CA ILE A 137 0.23 5.23 10.53
C ILE A 137 1.16 5.81 11.59
N GLN A 138 1.93 6.84 11.22
CA GLN A 138 2.91 7.45 12.10
C GLN A 138 2.28 8.10 13.34
N VAL A 139 1.02 8.53 13.23
CA VAL A 139 0.26 9.12 14.32
C VAL A 139 -0.54 8.03 15.05
N ALA A 140 -1.19 7.15 14.28
CA ALA A 140 -2.10 6.14 14.80
C ALA A 140 -1.42 5.14 15.74
N VAL A 141 -0.15 4.78 15.50
CA VAL A 141 0.56 3.76 16.30
C VAL A 141 1.09 4.28 17.65
N ARG A 142 1.39 5.58 17.76
CA ARG A 142 2.19 6.15 18.87
C ARG A 142 1.63 5.92 20.28
N LYS A 143 0.31 5.82 20.41
CA LYS A 143 -0.39 5.70 21.71
C LYS A 143 -1.00 4.31 21.95
N VAL A 144 -0.92 3.42 20.96
CA VAL A 144 -1.63 2.13 20.96
C VAL A 144 -0.69 0.94 20.82
N LEU A 145 0.57 1.16 20.40
CA LEU A 145 1.59 0.12 20.28
C LEU A 145 2.81 0.44 21.14
N PRO A 146 3.56 -0.58 21.60
CA PRO A 146 4.84 -0.39 22.25
C PRO A 146 5.83 0.44 21.43
N LYS A 147 6.76 1.12 22.10
CA LYS A 147 7.70 2.06 21.46
C LYS A 147 8.54 1.40 20.36
N ASN A 148 9.01 0.17 20.59
CA ASN A 148 9.79 -0.60 19.61
C ASN A 148 8.97 -0.88 18.33
N VAL A 149 7.71 -1.28 18.46
CA VAL A 149 6.83 -1.54 17.30
C VAL A 149 6.47 -0.23 16.58
N SER A 150 6.07 0.79 17.34
CA SER A 150 5.71 2.10 16.79
C SER A 150 6.84 2.73 15.99
N LEU A 151 8.08 2.66 16.49
CA LEU A 151 9.24 3.25 15.85
C LEU A 151 9.50 2.63 14.48
N ILE A 152 9.45 1.30 14.36
CA ILE A 152 9.67 0.60 13.09
C ILE A 152 8.58 0.95 12.07
N LEU A 153 7.31 1.00 12.48
CA LEU A 153 6.22 1.39 11.58
C LEU A 153 6.32 2.85 11.12
N ILE A 154 6.79 3.75 12.00
CA ILE A 154 7.07 5.15 11.63
C ILE A 154 8.23 5.22 10.63
N ARG A 155 9.31 4.47 10.85
CA ARG A 155 10.46 4.39 9.93
C ARG A 155 10.04 3.88 8.56
N LEU A 156 9.23 2.82 8.50
CA LEU A 156 8.67 2.28 7.27
C LEU A 156 7.84 3.33 6.49
N GLY A 157 6.94 4.03 7.19
CA GLY A 157 6.17 5.11 6.57
C GLY A 157 7.03 6.26 6.05
N ASN A 158 8.09 6.63 6.79
CA ASN A 158 9.06 7.64 6.36
C ASN A 158 9.91 7.20 5.17
N TYR A 159 10.31 5.93 5.12
CA TYR A 159 11.02 5.35 3.98
C TYR A 159 10.19 5.49 2.70
N PHE A 160 8.95 4.99 2.72
CA PHE A 160 8.06 5.09 1.55
C PHE A 160 7.80 6.54 1.16
N ARG A 161 7.62 7.43 2.14
CA ARG A 161 7.48 8.87 1.88
C ARG A 161 8.71 9.48 1.21
N ALA A 162 9.91 9.06 1.61
CA ALA A 162 11.16 9.57 1.06
C ALA A 162 11.36 9.10 -0.40
N ILE A 163 11.18 7.81 -0.68
CA ILE A 163 11.34 7.27 -2.04
C ILE A 163 10.24 7.76 -3.00
N CYS A 164 9.07 8.16 -2.47
CA CYS A 164 7.97 8.71 -3.27
C CYS A 164 8.01 10.25 -3.37
N SER A 165 9.08 10.89 -2.89
CA SER A 165 9.26 12.33 -3.04
C SER A 165 9.38 12.74 -4.52
N LYS A 166 8.87 13.94 -4.84
CA LYS A 166 9.03 14.54 -6.17
C LYS A 166 10.50 14.77 -6.52
N VAL A 167 11.32 15.07 -5.52
CA VAL A 167 12.76 15.33 -5.68
C VAL A 167 13.51 14.42 -4.71
N ILE A 168 14.43 13.63 -5.25
CA ILE A 168 15.26 12.69 -4.48
C ILE A 168 16.72 12.99 -4.81
N ARG A 169 17.54 13.20 -3.78
CA ARG A 169 18.98 13.43 -3.95
C ARG A 169 19.68 12.09 -4.06
N ARG A 170 20.58 11.95 -5.03
CA ARG A 170 21.38 10.72 -5.21
C ARG A 170 22.18 10.35 -3.96
N SER A 171 22.67 11.35 -3.22
CA SER A 171 23.41 11.16 -1.96
C SER A 171 22.60 10.50 -0.84
N ASP A 172 21.27 10.56 -0.92
CA ASP A 172 20.38 10.02 0.12
C ASP A 172 19.97 8.58 -0.20
N LEU A 173 20.16 8.12 -1.45
CA LEU A 173 19.74 6.78 -1.88
C LEU A 173 20.49 5.68 -1.13
N ASP A 174 21.80 5.80 -0.93
CA ASP A 174 22.55 4.78 -0.18
C ASP A 174 22.08 4.67 1.27
N LYS A 175 21.69 5.80 1.89
CA LYS A 175 21.10 5.81 3.23
C LYS A 175 19.72 5.15 3.24
N LEU A 176 18.87 5.45 2.25
CA LEU A 176 17.56 4.82 2.12
C LEU A 176 17.67 3.31 1.89
N LYS A 177 18.69 2.85 1.15
CA LYS A 177 18.96 1.43 0.94
C LYS A 177 19.34 0.71 2.24
N ALA A 178 20.25 1.30 3.02
CA ALA A 178 20.60 0.77 4.33
C ALA A 178 19.40 0.76 5.28
N GLU A 179 18.63 1.86 5.29
CA GLU A 179 17.47 2.03 6.16
C GLU A 179 16.39 0.98 5.90
N ILE A 180 16.06 0.65 4.63
CA ILE A 180 15.02 -0.36 4.35
C ILE A 180 15.46 -1.78 4.73
N ILE A 181 16.75 -2.10 4.58
CA ILE A 181 17.29 -3.39 5.03
C ILE A 181 17.14 -3.52 6.55
N ASP A 182 17.52 -2.49 7.30
CA ASP A 182 17.36 -2.46 8.75
C ASP A 182 15.88 -2.54 9.17
N ILE A 183 14.99 -1.84 8.45
CA ILE A 183 13.55 -1.88 8.70
C ILE A 183 13.00 -3.30 8.48
N GLU A 184 13.35 -3.97 7.38
CA GLU A 184 12.88 -5.35 7.13
C GLU A 184 13.36 -6.32 8.21
N CYS A 185 14.65 -6.29 8.57
CA CYS A 185 15.18 -7.14 9.64
C CYS A 185 14.49 -6.90 10.99
N GLU A 186 14.15 -5.65 11.33
CA GLU A 186 13.43 -5.33 12.56
C GLU A 186 11.95 -5.72 12.49
N LEU A 187 11.32 -5.59 11.32
CA LEU A 187 9.97 -6.09 11.11
C LEU A 187 9.93 -7.61 11.29
N GLU A 188 10.93 -8.36 10.79
CA GLU A 188 10.98 -9.84 10.90
C GLU A 188 11.04 -10.31 12.36
N LYS A 189 11.68 -9.52 13.23
CA LYS A 189 11.70 -9.79 14.68
C LYS A 189 10.33 -9.58 15.33
N ILE A 190 9.52 -8.67 14.81
CA ILE A 190 8.24 -8.26 15.39
C ILE A 190 7.08 -9.11 14.84
N PHE A 191 6.97 -9.19 13.50
CA PHE A 191 5.85 -9.77 12.79
C PHE A 191 6.08 -11.25 12.46
N PRO A 192 5.01 -12.04 12.29
CA PRO A 192 5.11 -13.45 11.91
C PRO A 192 5.69 -13.62 10.49
N PRO A 193 6.46 -14.68 10.19
CA PRO A 193 6.86 -15.04 8.81
C PRO A 193 5.74 -15.00 7.77
N SER A 194 4.50 -15.31 8.12
CA SER A 194 3.33 -15.18 7.22
C SER A 194 3.04 -13.73 6.77
N PHE A 195 3.53 -12.74 7.52
CA PHE A 195 3.52 -11.34 7.13
C PHE A 195 4.41 -11.09 5.92
N PHE A 196 5.50 -11.84 5.80
CA PHE A 196 6.56 -11.64 4.83
C PHE A 196 6.29 -12.37 3.51
N ASP A 197 5.25 -11.94 2.80
CA ASP A 197 5.05 -12.36 1.41
C ASP A 197 6.00 -11.60 0.46
N ILE A 198 6.04 -12.01 -0.82
CA ILE A 198 6.94 -11.42 -1.80
C ILE A 198 6.83 -9.89 -1.86
N MET A 199 5.62 -9.32 -1.70
CA MET A 199 5.42 -7.86 -1.79
C MET A 199 6.10 -7.11 -0.66
N THR A 200 6.23 -7.73 0.51
CA THR A 200 6.89 -7.11 1.67
C THR A 200 8.41 -7.08 1.58
N HIS A 201 9.02 -7.94 0.74
CA HIS A 201 10.48 -7.99 0.50
C HIS A 201 10.93 -7.17 -0.71
N LEU A 202 10.01 -6.82 -1.61
CA LEU A 202 10.32 -5.94 -2.74
C LEU A 202 10.87 -4.55 -2.37
N PRO A 203 10.54 -3.93 -1.21
CA PRO A 203 11.06 -2.63 -0.82
C PRO A 203 12.58 -2.50 -0.85
N ILE A 204 13.34 -3.56 -0.55
CA ILE A 204 14.83 -3.53 -0.60
C ILE A 204 15.37 -3.24 -2.00
N HIS A 205 14.61 -3.55 -3.05
CA HIS A 205 15.01 -3.38 -4.44
C HIS A 205 14.65 -2.00 -5.00
N LEU A 206 13.69 -1.30 -4.38
CA LEU A 206 13.16 -0.04 -4.92
C LEU A 206 14.23 1.05 -5.05
N VAL A 207 15.20 1.10 -4.14
CA VAL A 207 16.28 2.09 -4.22
C VAL A 207 17.19 1.84 -5.43
N ASP A 208 17.48 0.59 -5.76
CA ASP A 208 18.27 0.26 -6.94
C ASP A 208 17.51 0.56 -8.22
N GLU A 209 16.18 0.32 -8.24
CA GLU A 209 15.34 0.76 -9.36
C GLU A 209 15.34 2.28 -9.51
N ILE A 210 15.27 3.04 -8.41
CA ILE A 210 15.32 4.51 -8.46
C ILE A 210 16.68 5.00 -8.99
N LYS A 211 17.78 4.33 -8.65
CA LYS A 211 19.12 4.65 -9.18
C LYS A 211 19.19 4.46 -10.69
N LEU A 212 18.50 3.45 -11.23
CA LEU A 212 18.53 3.10 -12.65
C LEU A 212 17.49 3.85 -13.48
N GLY A 213 16.24 3.86 -13.03
CA GLY A 213 15.10 4.44 -13.75
C GLY A 213 14.81 5.90 -13.39
N GLY A 214 15.29 6.39 -12.25
CA GLY A 214 14.94 7.72 -11.74
C GLY A 214 13.77 7.70 -10.74
N PRO A 215 13.21 8.87 -10.39
CA PRO A 215 12.23 9.00 -9.31
C PRO A 215 10.98 8.12 -9.49
N THR A 216 10.53 7.52 -8.38
CA THR A 216 9.41 6.55 -8.33
C THR A 216 8.13 7.04 -9.01
N HIS A 217 7.79 8.33 -8.89
CA HIS A 217 6.56 8.89 -9.45
C HIS A 217 6.50 8.85 -11.00
N LEU A 218 7.64 8.67 -11.67
CA LEU A 218 7.71 8.51 -13.13
C LEU A 218 7.27 7.11 -13.58
N HIS A 219 7.30 6.13 -12.67
CA HIS A 219 7.03 4.72 -12.97
C HIS A 219 5.78 4.19 -12.27
N TRP A 220 5.01 5.07 -11.61
CA TRP A 220 3.77 4.71 -10.94
C TRP A 220 2.66 4.35 -11.92
N MET A 221 1.89 3.32 -11.56
CA MET A 221 0.70 2.92 -12.30
C MET A 221 -0.51 3.83 -12.07
N TYR A 222 -0.46 4.79 -11.15
CA TYR A 222 -1.59 5.68 -10.86
C TYR A 222 -2.13 6.43 -12.08
N SER A 223 -1.26 6.98 -12.92
CA SER A 223 -1.66 7.72 -14.12
C SER A 223 -2.27 6.77 -15.16
N THR A 224 -1.60 5.65 -15.42
CA THR A 224 -2.04 4.61 -16.35
C THR A 224 -3.39 4.03 -15.94
N GLU A 225 -3.57 3.62 -14.69
CA GLU A 225 -4.85 3.09 -14.19
C GLU A 225 -5.98 4.11 -14.25
N ARG A 226 -5.69 5.39 -13.99
CA ARG A 226 -6.68 6.47 -14.08
C ARG A 226 -7.14 6.68 -15.52
N ILE A 227 -6.21 6.78 -16.46
CA ILE A 227 -6.51 6.92 -17.89
C ILE A 227 -7.30 5.71 -18.40
N MET A 228 -6.90 4.50 -18.01
CA MET A 228 -7.62 3.28 -18.39
C MET A 228 -9.04 3.23 -17.82
N CYS A 229 -9.24 3.75 -16.60
CA CYS A 229 -10.58 3.91 -16.03
C CYS A 229 -11.44 4.87 -16.86
N ASP A 230 -10.88 5.99 -17.31
CA ASP A 230 -11.57 6.96 -18.15
C ASP A 230 -11.95 6.34 -19.51
N PHE A 231 -11.00 5.69 -20.19
CA PHE A 231 -11.25 4.99 -21.45
C PHE A 231 -12.32 3.91 -21.32
N LYS A 232 -12.31 3.14 -20.22
CA LYS A 232 -13.35 2.16 -19.95
C LYS A 232 -14.74 2.78 -19.88
N GLY A 233 -14.85 4.02 -19.38
CA GLY A 233 -16.11 4.78 -19.36
C GLY A 233 -16.60 5.23 -20.75
N LEU A 234 -15.70 5.29 -21.74
CA LEU A 234 -16.03 5.67 -23.13
C LEU A 234 -16.53 4.50 -23.98
N VAL A 235 -16.32 3.25 -23.55
CA VAL A 235 -16.74 2.06 -24.31
C VAL A 235 -18.26 1.89 -24.25
N ARG A 236 -18.97 2.54 -25.18
CA ARG A 236 -20.42 2.42 -25.37
C ARG A 236 -20.81 1.21 -26.23
N ASN A 237 -19.91 0.80 -27.14
CA ASN A 237 -20.08 -0.37 -27.98
C ASN A 237 -18.98 -1.40 -27.70
N ARG A 238 -19.34 -2.51 -27.05
CA ARG A 238 -18.38 -3.58 -26.74
C ARG A 238 -17.96 -4.42 -27.95
N LYS A 239 -18.69 -4.36 -29.08
CA LYS A 239 -18.30 -5.05 -30.31
C LYS A 239 -17.10 -4.38 -31.00
N ASN A 240 -16.96 -3.07 -30.84
CA ASN A 240 -15.88 -2.26 -31.40
C ASN A 240 -15.36 -1.27 -30.34
N PRO A 241 -14.64 -1.75 -29.31
CA PRO A 241 -14.26 -0.94 -28.16
C PRO A 241 -13.28 0.19 -28.54
N GLU A 242 -12.35 -0.04 -29.46
CA GLU A 242 -11.38 0.98 -29.89
C GLU A 242 -12.10 2.16 -30.57
N ALA A 243 -12.99 1.86 -31.51
CA ALA A 243 -13.77 2.89 -32.21
C ALA A 243 -14.64 3.70 -31.23
N ALA A 244 -15.27 3.03 -30.26
CA ALA A 244 -16.07 3.69 -29.23
C ALA A 244 -15.23 4.62 -28.34
N ILE A 245 -13.99 4.22 -27.99
CA ILE A 245 -13.06 5.06 -27.24
C ILE A 245 -12.66 6.29 -28.06
N VAL A 246 -12.29 6.11 -29.33
CA VAL A 246 -11.88 7.22 -30.21
C VAL A 246 -13.01 8.25 -30.38
N GLU A 247 -14.23 7.79 -30.62
CA GLU A 247 -15.40 8.67 -30.74
C GLU A 247 -15.66 9.44 -29.43
N GLY A 248 -15.69 8.72 -28.30
CA GLY A 248 -15.92 9.32 -26.99
C GLY A 248 -14.83 10.31 -26.59
N PHE A 249 -13.57 9.99 -26.88
CA PHE A 249 -12.43 10.85 -26.58
C PHE A 249 -12.45 12.11 -27.44
N SER A 250 -12.74 11.98 -28.75
CA SER A 250 -12.89 13.13 -29.66
C SER A 250 -13.99 14.08 -29.18
N ALA A 251 -15.12 13.55 -28.71
CA ALA A 251 -16.18 14.37 -28.12
C ALA A 251 -15.72 15.10 -26.86
N ILE A 252 -14.97 14.44 -25.97
CA ILE A 252 -14.40 15.07 -24.77
C ILE A 252 -13.42 16.18 -25.12
N GLU A 253 -12.53 15.97 -26.09
CA GLU A 253 -11.57 16.98 -26.53
C GLU A 253 -12.28 18.20 -27.12
N CYS A 254 -13.23 17.99 -28.04
CA CYS A 254 -14.04 19.07 -28.60
C CYS A 254 -14.78 19.87 -27.52
N LEU A 255 -15.45 19.18 -26.58
CA LEU A 255 -16.16 19.84 -25.48
C LEU A 255 -15.19 20.59 -24.56
N THR A 256 -14.02 20.01 -24.25
CA THR A 256 -13.00 20.66 -23.43
C THR A 256 -12.45 21.90 -24.12
N PHE A 257 -12.21 21.85 -25.43
CA PHE A 257 -11.78 23.00 -26.22
C PHE A 257 -12.84 24.11 -26.23
N ILE A 258 -14.09 23.78 -26.57
CA ILE A 258 -15.22 24.73 -26.56
C ILE A 258 -15.38 25.37 -25.18
N SER A 259 -15.18 24.59 -24.11
CA SER A 259 -15.37 25.06 -22.75
C SER A 259 -14.45 26.20 -22.32
N ARG A 260 -13.34 26.44 -23.04
CA ARG A 260 -12.47 27.61 -22.84
C ARG A 260 -13.07 28.93 -23.31
N TYR A 261 -14.08 28.86 -24.18
CA TYR A 261 -14.74 30.02 -24.79
C TYR A 261 -16.15 30.26 -24.23
N LEU A 262 -16.60 29.41 -23.31
CA LEU A 262 -17.90 29.59 -22.65
C LEU A 262 -17.79 30.65 -21.55
N PRO A 263 -18.85 31.45 -21.31
CA PRO A 263 -18.86 32.42 -20.22
C PRO A 263 -18.68 31.74 -18.86
N ASP A 264 -18.08 32.43 -17.89
CA ASP A 264 -17.81 31.94 -16.53
C ASP A 264 -19.07 31.47 -15.77
N MET A 265 -20.24 31.92 -16.19
CA MET A 265 -21.53 31.48 -15.63
C MET A 265 -21.88 30.03 -15.98
N VAL A 266 -21.25 29.46 -17.03
CA VAL A 266 -21.44 28.08 -17.45
C VAL A 266 -20.43 27.19 -16.74
N LYS A 267 -20.93 26.17 -16.03
CA LYS A 267 -20.04 25.18 -15.40
C LYS A 267 -19.36 24.32 -16.45
N THR A 268 -18.04 24.38 -16.49
CA THR A 268 -17.16 23.64 -17.41
C THR A 268 -16.23 22.69 -16.66
N THR A 269 -15.39 21.95 -17.40
CA THR A 269 -14.32 21.14 -16.81
C THR A 269 -13.27 21.99 -16.10
N PHE A 270 -13.08 23.26 -16.51
CA PHE A 270 -12.17 24.20 -15.87
C PHE A 270 -12.75 24.87 -14.62
N SER A 271 -14.08 25.00 -14.54
CA SER A 271 -14.76 25.59 -13.38
C SER A 271 -15.10 24.56 -12.28
N ARG A 272 -14.58 23.33 -12.36
CA ARG A 272 -14.84 22.25 -11.38
C ARG A 272 -14.05 22.39 -10.07
N TYR A 273 -13.41 23.52 -9.82
CA TYR A 273 -12.58 23.79 -8.63
C TYR A 273 -13.13 24.93 -7.79
#